data_AF-A0A4Y2MQZ1-F1
#
_entry.id   AF-A0A4Y2MQZ1-F1
#
_cell.length_a   1.000
_cell.length_b   1.000
_cell.length_c   1.000
_cell.angle_alpha   90.00
_cell.angle_beta   90.00
_cell.angle_gamma   90.00
#
_symmetry.space_group_name_H-M   'P 1'
#
loop_
_entity.id
_entity.type
_entity.pdbx_description
1 polymer ?
#
loop_
_entity_poly.entity_id
_entity_poly.type
_entity_poly.pdbx_seq_one_letter_code
_entity_poly.pdbx_strand_id
1 'polypeptide(L)'
;MGKTEKKCYYFYNKQGALFHCYCGSNKGYFKLYSLVVTFHNEETQKIESSLSSTSALGGDSTGVNIAILILNELKSNNIPLENCLVLSADNAPVMIGKRVGVAGILSNEIKYLVVHVT
;
A
#
# COMPACT_ATOMS: atom_id res chain seq x y z
N MET A 1 -20.05 -15.00 17.35
CA MET A 1 -18.82 -15.56 17.93
C MET A 1 -17.65 -14.84 17.27
N GLY A 2 -16.99 -13.96 18.04
CA GLY A 2 -16.21 -12.84 17.52
C GLY A 2 -14.91 -13.21 16.80
N LYS A 3 -14.55 -12.39 15.82
CA LYS A 3 -13.18 -12.32 15.28
C LYS A 3 -12.82 -10.86 14.99
N THR A 4 -12.21 -10.27 16.02
CA THR A 4 -11.03 -9.40 15.98
C THR A 4 -11.12 -8.13 15.13
N GLU A 5 -11.38 -7.01 15.81
CA GLU A 5 -11.03 -5.66 15.37
C GLU A 5 -9.54 -5.62 14.97
N LYS A 6 -9.23 -5.08 13.78
CA LYS A 6 -7.89 -4.58 13.49
C LYS A 6 -7.99 -3.12 13.05
N LYS A 7 -7.39 -2.28 13.89
CA LYS A 7 -7.47 -0.83 13.95
C LYS A 7 -6.78 -0.15 12.77
N CYS A 8 -7.25 1.06 12.48
CA CYS A 8 -7.13 1.81 11.22
C CYS A 8 -6.82 3.28 11.53
N TYR A 9 -5.67 3.87 11.12
CA TYR A 9 -5.32 5.31 11.32
C TYR A 9 -4.08 5.72 10.44
N TYR A 10 -3.76 6.96 9.99
CA TYR A 10 -4.34 8.04 9.11
C TYR A 10 -3.20 8.99 8.57
N PHE A 11 -3.48 9.87 7.59
CA PHE A 11 -3.15 11.35 7.46
C PHE A 11 -2.80 11.84 6.00
N TYR A 12 -3.54 12.85 5.50
CA TYR A 12 -3.33 13.60 4.24
C TYR A 12 -2.98 15.08 4.55
N ASN A 13 -2.07 15.70 3.79
CA ASN A 13 -1.97 17.16 3.66
C ASN A 13 -1.84 17.54 2.18
N LYS A 14 -2.77 18.38 1.71
CA LYS A 14 -2.92 19.17 0.45
C LYS A 14 -2.37 18.70 -0.92
N GLN A 15 -1.67 17.59 -1.04
CA GLN A 15 -1.05 17.19 -2.31
C GLN A 15 -0.76 15.68 -2.42
N GLY A 16 -1.26 14.81 -1.51
CA GLY A 16 -0.71 13.46 -1.39
C GLY A 16 -1.60 12.23 -1.17
N ALA A 17 -1.66 11.32 -2.15
CA ALA A 17 -2.27 9.98 -2.09
C ALA A 17 -1.59 9.02 -1.10
N LEU A 18 -2.32 8.04 -0.61
CA LEU A 18 -1.85 7.03 0.33
C LEU A 18 -2.07 5.64 -0.26
N PHE A 19 -1.11 4.73 -0.15
CA PHE A 19 -1.23 3.40 -0.76
C PHE A 19 -1.06 2.30 0.28
N HIS A 20 -2.01 1.37 0.31
CA HIS A 20 -1.97 0.20 1.18
C HIS A 20 -1.79 -1.05 0.34
N CYS A 21 -0.97 -1.99 0.80
CA CYS A 21 -0.82 -3.28 0.12
C CYS A 21 -1.14 -4.39 1.08
N TYR A 22 -2.27 -5.05 0.84
CA TYR A 22 -2.65 -6.23 1.61
C TYR A 22 -1.77 -7.42 1.20
N CYS A 23 -1.05 -7.99 2.17
CA CYS A 23 -0.27 -9.19 1.97
C CYS A 23 -1.20 -10.41 1.83
N GLY A 24 -1.19 -10.98 0.62
CA GLY A 24 -1.58 -12.32 0.21
C GLY A 24 -2.44 -13.18 1.15
N SER A 25 -3.68 -13.44 0.74
CA SER A 25 -4.36 -14.67 1.15
C SER A 25 -3.65 -15.87 0.53
N ASN A 26 -3.09 -16.77 1.35
CA ASN A 26 -2.53 -18.05 0.89
C ASN A 26 -3.61 -19.09 0.51
N LYS A 27 -4.88 -18.70 0.45
CA LYS A 27 -6.00 -19.58 0.11
C LYS A 27 -6.30 -19.48 -1.40
N GLY A 28 -5.40 -20.03 -2.22
CA GLY A 28 -5.58 -20.11 -3.68
C GLY A 28 -4.25 -20.31 -4.43
N TYR A 29 -4.34 -20.64 -5.71
CA TYR A 29 -3.18 -20.74 -6.62
C TYR A 29 -2.51 -19.39 -6.90
N PHE A 30 -3.11 -18.27 -6.47
CA PHE A 30 -2.66 -16.91 -6.77
C PHE A 30 -2.52 -16.09 -5.49
N LYS A 31 -1.44 -15.32 -5.40
CA LYS A 31 -1.17 -14.39 -4.30
C LYS A 31 -1.71 -13.01 -4.69
N LEU A 32 -2.84 -12.63 -4.12
CA LEU A 32 -3.49 -11.36 -4.42
C LEU A 32 -2.98 -10.25 -3.49
N TYR A 33 -2.72 -9.09 -4.07
CA TYR A 33 -2.36 -7.86 -3.37
C TYR A 33 -3.40 -6.81 -3.70
N SER A 34 -4.15 -6.38 -2.68
CA SER A 34 -5.12 -5.30 -2.82
C SER A 34 -4.46 -3.97 -2.55
N LEU A 35 -4.62 -3.04 -3.48
CA LEU A 35 -4.24 -1.65 -3.36
C LEU A 35 -5.45 -0.85 -2.87
N VAL A 36 -5.39 -0.36 -1.63
CA VAL A 36 -6.41 0.57 -1.10
C VAL A 36 -5.79 1.95 -1.03
N VAL A 37 -6.55 2.93 -1.52
CA VAL A 37 -6.14 4.34 -1.53
C VAL A 37 -7.04 5.13 -0.61
N THR A 38 -6.43 5.91 0.27
CA THR A 38 -7.13 6.79 1.19
C THR A 38 -6.72 8.23 0.90
N PHE A 39 -7.70 9.12 0.74
CA PHE A 39 -7.45 10.51 0.36
C PHE A 39 -8.46 11.46 0.99
N HIS A 40 -8.13 12.74 1.04
CA HIS A 40 -9.08 13.78 1.40
C HIS A 40 -9.88 14.20 0.16
N ASN A 41 -11.19 13.97 0.19
CA ASN A 41 -12.10 14.44 -0.85
C ASN A 41 -12.47 15.90 -0.55
N GLU A 42 -12.05 16.81 -1.42
CA GLU A 42 -12.28 18.25 -1.26
C GLU A 42 -13.75 18.63 -1.41
N GLU A 43 -14.53 17.91 -2.21
CA GLU A 43 -15.95 18.21 -2.41
C GLU A 43 -16.75 17.87 -1.15
N THR A 44 -16.47 16.71 -0.55
CA THR A 44 -17.21 16.21 0.62
C THR A 44 -16.58 16.67 1.95
N GLN A 45 -15.37 17.24 1.91
CA GLN A 45 -14.56 17.60 3.08
C GLN A 45 -14.35 16.41 4.03
N LYS A 46 -14.20 15.21 3.47
CA LYS A 46 -14.07 13.96 4.22
C LYS A 46 -12.86 13.16 3.77
N ILE A 47 -12.39 12.30 4.66
CA ILE A 47 -11.43 11.27 4.32
C ILE A 47 -12.21 10.10 3.72
N GLU A 48 -11.87 9.73 2.49
CA GLU A 48 -12.47 8.63 1.77
C GLU A 48 -11.43 7.54 1.54
N SER A 49 -11.88 6.29 1.47
CA SER A 49 -11.04 5.14 1.16
C SER A 49 -11.71 4.30 0.10
N SER A 50 -10.97 3.97 -0.95
CA SER A 50 -11.44 3.15 -2.05
C SER A 50 -10.45 2.04 -2.35
N LEU A 51 -11.00 0.87 -2.69
CA LEU A 51 -10.19 -0.20 -3.29
C LEU A 51 -9.84 0.24 -4.71
N SER A 52 -8.57 0.55 -4.95
CA SER A 52 -8.08 0.96 -6.26
C SER A 52 -7.89 -0.23 -7.18
N SER A 53 -7.27 -1.30 -6.68
CA SER A 53 -7.07 -2.52 -7.45
C SER A 53 -6.85 -3.75 -6.57
N THR A 54 -6.96 -4.94 -7.17
CA THR A 54 -6.56 -6.21 -6.55
C THR A 54 -5.86 -7.05 -7.59
N SER A 55 -4.54 -7.13 -7.46
CA SER A 55 -3.69 -7.68 -8.51
C SER A 55 -3.01 -8.96 -8.03
N ALA A 56 -2.98 -9.95 -8.91
CA ALA A 56 -2.28 -11.20 -8.67
C ALA A 56 -0.78 -11.00 -8.93
N LEU A 57 0.05 -11.42 -7.98
CA LEU A 57 1.49 -11.49 -8.19
C LEU A 57 1.84 -12.83 -8.83
N GLY A 58 2.46 -12.79 -10.01
CA GLY A 58 3.10 -13.95 -10.62
C GLY A 58 4.42 -14.27 -9.93
N GLY A 59 4.62 -15.52 -9.52
CA GLY A 59 5.89 -16.00 -8.95
C GLY A 59 6.10 -15.68 -7.47
N ASP A 60 7.34 -15.32 -7.12
CA ASP A 60 7.78 -15.18 -5.74
C ASP A 60 7.33 -13.86 -5.10
N SER A 61 6.94 -13.93 -3.83
CA SER A 61 6.55 -12.76 -3.04
C SER A 61 7.75 -12.16 -2.34
N THR A 62 8.65 -11.62 -3.14
CA THR A 62 9.79 -10.83 -2.64
C THR A 62 9.37 -9.37 -2.50
N GLY A 63 10.07 -8.61 -1.65
CA GLY A 63 9.76 -7.19 -1.47
C GLY A 63 9.94 -6.41 -2.78
N VAL A 64 10.88 -6.82 -3.64
CA VAL A 64 11.09 -6.26 -4.98
C VAL A 64 9.89 -6.48 -5.88
N ASN A 65 9.41 -7.72 -6.00
CA ASN A 65 8.29 -8.05 -6.88
C ASN A 65 7.01 -7.35 -6.41
N ILE A 66 6.78 -7.28 -5.10
CA ILE A 66 5.64 -6.58 -4.53
C ILE A 66 5.78 -5.07 -4.77
N ALA A 67 6.94 -4.46 -4.52
CA ALA A 67 7.13 -3.03 -4.78
C ALA A 67 6.90 -2.66 -6.25
N ILE A 68 7.40 -3.47 -7.19
CA ILE A 68 7.16 -3.28 -8.63
C ILE A 68 5.66 -3.37 -8.95
N LEU A 69 4.96 -4.36 -8.39
CA LEU A 69 3.51 -4.48 -8.54
C LEU A 69 2.81 -3.19 -8.09
N ILE A 70 3.17 -2.67 -6.91
CA ILE A 70 2.60 -1.43 -6.37
C ILE A 70 2.82 -0.29 -7.35
N LEU A 71 4.07 -0.01 -7.72
CA LEU A 71 4.42 1.10 -8.62
C LEU A 71 3.65 1.02 -9.95
N ASN A 72 3.49 -0.19 -10.50
CA ASN A 72 2.71 -0.40 -11.72
C ASN A 72 1.22 -0.12 -11.51
N GLU A 73 0.65 -0.53 -10.38
CA GLU A 73 -0.74 -0.24 -10.03
C GLU A 73 -0.97 1.27 -9.82
N LEU A 74 -0.05 1.98 -9.16
CA LEU A 74 -0.18 3.44 -8.95
C LEU A 74 -0.19 4.14 -10.30
N LYS A 75 0.75 3.77 -11.17
CA LYS A 75 0.86 4.30 -12.53
C LYS A 75 -0.39 4.00 -13.36
N SER A 76 -0.91 2.77 -13.30
CA SER A 76 -2.08 2.33 -14.08
C SER A 76 -3.36 3.02 -13.63
N ASN A 77 -3.46 3.38 -12.36
CA ASN A 77 -4.59 4.13 -11.79
C ASN A 77 -4.40 5.66 -11.87
N ASN A 78 -3.36 6.14 -12.55
CA ASN A 78 -3.00 7.57 -12.66
C ASN A 78 -2.82 8.26 -11.31
N ILE A 79 -2.25 7.55 -10.33
CA ILE A 79 -2.00 8.10 -9.01
C ILE A 79 -0.50 8.42 -8.88
N PRO A 80 -0.12 9.72 -8.81
CA PRO A 80 1.28 10.13 -8.82
C PRO A 80 2.04 9.68 -7.57
N LEU A 81 3.33 9.35 -7.72
CA LEU A 81 4.18 8.88 -6.63
C LEU A 81 4.55 9.98 -5.64
N GLU A 82 4.72 11.19 -6.12
CA GLU A 82 4.93 12.40 -5.33
C GLU A 82 3.76 12.68 -4.39
N ASN A 83 2.59 12.14 -4.75
CA ASN A 83 1.44 12.22 -3.90
C ASN A 83 1.53 11.13 -2.80
N CYS A 84 2.24 10.02 -2.97
CA CYS A 84 2.43 9.02 -1.89
C CYS A 84 3.03 9.63 -0.61
N LEU A 85 2.28 9.71 0.48
CA LEU A 85 2.83 10.19 1.76
C LEU A 85 3.18 9.07 2.73
N VAL A 86 2.32 8.06 2.85
CA VAL A 86 2.51 6.98 3.81
C VAL A 86 2.27 5.62 3.13
N LEU A 87 2.98 4.60 3.59
CA LEU A 87 2.72 3.20 3.28
C LEU A 87 2.32 2.52 4.58
N SER A 88 1.13 1.91 4.60
CA SER A 88 0.73 1.04 5.70
C SER A 88 0.84 -0.42 5.27
N ALA A 89 1.56 -1.21 6.05
CA ALA A 89 1.75 -2.64 5.80
C ALA A 89 1.84 -3.42 7.11
N ASP A 90 1.65 -4.74 7.03
CA ASP A 90 1.95 -5.62 8.17
C ASP A 90 3.46 -5.62 8.49
N ASN A 91 3.80 -6.16 9.65
CA ASN A 91 5.18 -6.23 10.11
C ASN A 91 6.00 -7.36 9.47
N ALA A 92 5.54 -7.99 8.39
CA ALA A 92 6.30 -9.05 7.74
C ALA A 92 7.64 -8.52 7.22
N PRO A 93 8.74 -9.28 7.32
CA PRO A 93 10.06 -8.83 6.87
C PRO A 93 10.10 -8.40 5.39
N VAL A 94 9.26 -9.03 4.56
CA VAL A 94 9.09 -8.70 3.15
C VAL A 94 8.48 -7.31 2.93
N MET A 95 7.66 -6.83 3.87
CA MET A 95 7.01 -5.52 3.81
C MET A 95 7.91 -4.44 4.41
N ILE A 96 8.41 -4.62 5.62
CA ILE A 96 9.10 -3.56 6.39
C ILE A 96 10.64 -3.55 6.24
N GLY A 97 11.21 -4.51 5.51
CA GLY A 97 12.65 -4.64 5.36
C GLY A 97 13.32 -3.40 4.76
N LYS A 98 14.34 -2.86 5.45
CA LYS A 98 15.03 -1.61 5.08
C LYS A 98 15.76 -1.66 3.73
N ARG A 99 16.28 -2.82 3.31
CA ARG A 99 17.08 -2.96 2.07
C ARG A 99 16.32 -3.61 0.93
N VAL A 100 15.59 -4.68 1.23
CA VAL A 100 14.92 -5.53 0.23
C VAL A 100 13.43 -5.73 0.51
N GLY A 101 12.90 -5.06 1.54
CA GLY A 101 11.48 -5.02 1.80
C GLY A 101 10.79 -3.92 1.00
N VAL A 102 9.48 -4.05 0.84
CA VAL A 102 8.65 -3.10 0.08
C VAL A 102 8.88 -1.66 0.56
N ALA A 103 8.82 -1.43 1.87
CA ALA A 103 9.04 -0.14 2.51
C ALA A 103 10.41 0.46 2.15
N GLY A 104 11.48 -0.34 2.25
CA GLY A 104 12.83 0.10 1.90
C GLY A 104 12.95 0.50 0.43
N ILE A 105 12.35 -0.28 -0.46
CA ILE A 105 12.38 -0.01 -1.90
C ILE A 105 11.58 1.24 -2.24
N LEU A 106 10.33 1.33 -1.76
CA LEU A 106 9.47 2.48 -2.01
C LEU A 106 10.03 3.76 -1.39
N SER A 107 10.77 3.69 -0.28
CA SER A 107 11.41 4.88 0.32
C SER A 107 12.54 5.48 -0.54
N ASN A 108 13.11 4.71 -1.47
CA ASN A 108 14.08 5.24 -2.45
C ASN A 108 13.37 5.98 -3.60
N GLU A 109 12.14 5.58 -3.93
CA GLU A 109 11.33 6.18 -4.99
C GLU A 109 10.53 7.38 -4.48
N ILE A 110 10.08 7.34 -3.22
CA ILE A 110 9.20 8.32 -2.59
C ILE A 110 9.95 8.95 -1.41
N LYS A 111 10.56 10.12 -1.65
CA LYS A 111 11.47 10.79 -0.72
C LYS A 111 10.88 11.05 0.67
N TYR A 112 9.58 11.32 0.76
CA TYR A 112 8.88 11.68 1.99
C TYR A 112 8.03 10.55 2.56
N LEU A 113 8.24 9.31 2.08
CA LEU A 113 7.44 8.17 2.50
C LEU A 113 7.62 7.88 3.98
N VAL A 114 6.53 7.94 4.72
CA VAL A 114 6.45 7.40 6.08
C VAL A 114 5.94 5.97 6.01
N VAL A 115 6.52 5.07 6.78
CA VAL A 115 6.09 3.67 6.83
C VAL A 115 5.43 3.44 8.18
N HIS A 116 4.13 3.11 8.14
CA HIS A 116 3.36 2.74 9.32
C HIS A 116 3.17 1.23 9.36
N VAL A 117 3.53 0.62 10.49
CA VAL A 117 3.46 -0.83 10.70
C VAL A 117 2.26 -1.14 11.57
N THR A 118 1.35 -1.99 11.07
CA THR A 118 0.11 -2.39 11.75
C THR A 118 0.15 -3.82 12.29
#